data_AF-A0A353V9P8-F1
#
_entry.id   AF-A0A353V9P8-F1
#
_cell.length_a   1.000
_cell.length_b   1.000
_cell.length_c   1.000
_cell.angle_alpha   90.00
_cell.angle_beta   90.00
_cell.angle_gamma   90.00
#
_symmetry.space_group_name_H-M   'P 1'
#
loop_
_entity.id
_entity.type
_entity.pdbx_description
1 polymer ?
#
loop_
_entity_poly.entity_id
_entity_poly.type
_entity_poly.pdbx_seq_one_letter_code
_entity_poly.pdbx_strand_id
1 'polypeptide(L)'
;MTPAHRSVLREGIVAGLIGAAVVAVWFLFFDLARGRPLLTPGLLGAAVFQGVTSPIGLGITSGNVLGYTLLHGLAFLAFGIAAASVMAVSEREPTLFVAFVILFACFEVFFFALLGALGHSIVGALIWWAILVGNLLASAAMLGYLFRSHRGLPGTLVGSWGGVLREGVVAGLVGATVVAVWFLVIDAVQGEPLRTPRLLGAGILGQGEALAAVLSYTVAHGLAFVAVGVVGALLIAGAERQPLFVFALVIFFTAFEVFFFGAVVIAAKWVLDEIAGWTVFLANLLAAAAMLGYFFRRHRALARRLTEAWIEED
;
A
#
# COMPACT_ATOMS: atom_id res chain seq x y z
N MET A 1 26.01 23.57 9.11
CA MET A 1 24.56 23.24 9.14
C MET A 1 23.79 24.29 9.93
N THR A 2 22.75 24.87 9.32
CA THR A 2 21.85 25.84 9.96
C THR A 2 21.02 25.17 11.07
N PRO A 3 20.50 25.92 12.06
CA PRO A 3 19.71 25.35 13.17
C PRO A 3 18.50 24.52 12.71
N ALA A 4 17.80 24.98 11.67
CA ALA A 4 16.67 24.26 11.06
C ALA A 4 17.08 22.92 10.44
N HIS A 5 18.28 22.82 9.85
CA HIS A 5 18.76 21.56 9.27
C HIS A 5 19.15 20.53 10.35
N ARG A 6 19.49 20.99 11.57
CA ARG A 6 19.78 20.12 12.71
C ARG A 6 18.50 19.60 13.38
N SER A 7 17.42 20.38 13.39
CA SER A 7 16.13 19.91 13.92
C SER A 7 15.55 18.80 13.03
N VAL A 8 15.55 18.99 11.71
CA VAL A 8 15.06 17.98 10.75
C VAL A 8 15.85 16.68 10.83
N LEU A 9 17.18 16.74 10.91
CA LEU A 9 18.01 15.53 11.05
C LEU A 9 17.69 14.79 12.36
N ARG A 10 17.57 15.51 13.48
CA ARG A 10 17.24 14.91 14.77
C ARG A 10 15.84 14.30 14.78
N GLU A 11 14.85 15.02 14.24
CA GLU A 11 13.48 14.53 14.11
C GLU A 11 13.42 13.28 13.24
N GLY A 12 14.16 13.28 12.14
CA GLY A 12 14.26 12.13 11.25
C GLY A 12 14.90 10.91 11.89
N ILE A 13 15.99 11.09 12.64
CA ILE A 13 16.61 10.00 13.39
C ILE A 13 15.65 9.42 14.43
N VAL A 14 14.96 10.27 15.19
CA VAL A 14 13.99 9.80 16.21
C VAL A 14 12.81 9.10 15.55
N ALA A 15 12.26 9.66 14.46
CA ALA A 15 11.19 9.02 13.70
C ALA A 15 11.64 7.65 13.18
N GLY A 16 12.83 7.56 12.57
CA GLY A 16 13.38 6.30 12.08
C GLY A 16 13.54 5.26 13.19
N LEU A 17 14.08 5.64 14.34
CA LEU A 17 14.21 4.75 15.51
C LEU A 17 12.85 4.26 16.03
N ILE A 18 11.83 5.12 16.04
CA ILE A 18 10.45 4.74 16.39
C ILE A 18 9.94 3.68 15.42
N GLY A 19 10.07 3.91 14.12
CA GLY A 19 9.63 2.95 13.10
C GLY A 19 10.33 1.59 13.24
N ALA A 20 11.65 1.59 13.38
CA ALA A 20 12.45 0.38 13.56
C ALA A 20 12.02 -0.40 14.83
N ALA A 21 11.80 0.32 15.94
CA ALA A 21 11.36 -0.29 17.19
C ALA A 21 9.97 -0.91 17.07
N VAL A 22 9.03 -0.23 16.41
CA VAL A 22 7.66 -0.72 16.22
C VAL A 22 7.66 -2.01 15.38
N VAL A 23 8.39 -2.05 14.26
CA VAL A 23 8.49 -3.26 13.44
C VAL A 23 9.15 -4.40 14.21
N ALA A 24 10.26 -4.11 14.92
CA ALA A 24 10.96 -5.11 15.70
C ALA A 24 10.08 -5.72 16.80
N VAL A 25 9.32 -4.88 17.53
CA VAL A 25 8.39 -5.33 18.57
C VAL A 25 7.24 -6.14 17.97
N TRP A 26 6.64 -5.68 16.87
CA TRP A 26 5.59 -6.41 16.16
C TRP A 26 6.03 -7.82 15.77
N PHE A 27 7.19 -7.94 15.11
CA PHE A 27 7.71 -9.25 14.71
C PHE A 27 8.17 -10.10 15.87
N LEU A 28 8.68 -9.49 16.96
CA LEU A 28 8.98 -10.24 18.18
C LEU A 28 7.73 -10.90 18.76
N PHE A 29 6.62 -10.16 18.89
CA PHE A 29 5.35 -10.74 19.34
C PHE A 29 4.83 -11.82 18.40
N PHE A 30 4.90 -11.56 17.10
CA PHE A 30 4.43 -12.48 16.07
C PHE A 30 5.23 -13.80 16.04
N ASP A 31 6.54 -13.71 16.20
CA ASP A 31 7.46 -14.85 16.28
C ASP A 31 7.29 -15.63 17.59
N LEU A 32 7.09 -14.92 18.71
CA LEU A 32 6.77 -15.53 20.01
C LEU A 32 5.46 -16.29 19.96
N ALA A 33 4.42 -15.75 19.32
CA ALA A 33 3.12 -16.41 19.16
C ALA A 33 3.21 -17.73 18.38
N ARG A 34 4.26 -17.94 17.58
CA ARG A 34 4.55 -19.18 16.85
C ARG A 34 5.56 -20.09 17.57
N GLY A 35 5.98 -19.72 18.77
CA GLY A 35 6.97 -20.48 19.55
C GLY A 35 8.39 -20.42 19.00
N ARG A 36 8.71 -19.46 18.11
CA ARG A 36 10.04 -19.33 17.50
C ARG A 36 10.55 -17.89 17.60
N PRO A 37 11.04 -17.44 18.77
CA PRO A 37 11.52 -16.07 18.95
C PRO A 37 12.60 -15.69 17.94
N LEU A 38 12.55 -14.46 17.41
CA LEU A 38 13.55 -13.89 16.49
C LEU A 38 13.70 -14.65 15.15
N LEU A 39 12.70 -15.47 14.79
CA LEU A 39 12.67 -16.18 13.52
C LEU A 39 12.75 -15.22 12.33
N THR A 40 11.93 -14.16 12.34
CA THR A 40 11.85 -13.20 11.25
C THR A 40 13.18 -12.50 10.97
N PRO A 41 13.81 -11.80 11.94
CA PRO A 41 15.12 -11.18 11.70
C PRO A 41 16.22 -12.22 11.41
N GLY A 42 16.12 -13.44 11.95
CA GLY A 42 17.06 -14.52 11.65
C GLY A 42 16.99 -15.01 10.20
N LEU A 43 15.78 -15.23 9.68
CA LEU A 43 15.55 -15.65 8.30
C LEU A 43 15.92 -14.56 7.31
N LEU A 44 15.51 -13.31 7.56
CA LEU A 44 15.84 -12.18 6.69
C LEU A 44 17.35 -11.88 6.72
N GLY A 45 18.00 -12.02 7.87
CA GLY A 45 19.46 -11.95 7.96
C GLY A 45 20.16 -13.05 7.17
N ALA A 46 19.70 -14.30 7.28
CA ALA A 46 20.23 -15.40 6.47
C ALA A 46 20.06 -15.16 4.97
N ALA A 47 18.89 -14.65 4.56
CA ALA A 47 18.63 -14.31 3.17
C ALA A 47 19.58 -13.24 2.64
N VAL A 48 19.77 -12.15 3.41
CA VAL A 48 20.58 -11.00 2.97
C VAL A 48 22.08 -11.32 3.00
N PHE A 49 22.59 -11.89 4.10
CA PHE A 49 24.04 -12.06 4.28
C PHE A 49 24.59 -13.37 3.73
N GLN A 50 23.74 -14.38 3.56
CA GLN A 50 24.15 -15.72 3.12
C GLN A 50 23.48 -16.15 1.82
N GLY A 51 22.57 -15.34 1.25
CA GLY A 51 21.88 -15.66 0.00
C GLY A 51 20.95 -16.87 0.10
N VAL A 52 20.57 -17.27 1.33
CA VAL A 52 19.71 -18.45 1.50
C VAL A 52 18.31 -18.12 1.01
N THR A 53 17.74 -19.00 0.19
CA THR A 53 16.40 -18.86 -0.39
C THR A 53 15.41 -19.89 0.16
N SER A 54 15.83 -20.79 1.05
CA SER A 54 14.97 -21.80 1.68
C SER A 54 15.06 -21.76 3.20
N PRO A 55 13.92 -21.68 3.92
CA PRO A 55 13.89 -21.70 5.38
C PRO A 55 14.12 -23.10 5.99
N ILE A 56 14.18 -24.16 5.17
CA ILE A 56 14.30 -25.55 5.64
C ILE A 56 15.72 -25.80 6.15
N GLY A 57 15.84 -26.25 7.41
CA GLY A 57 17.12 -26.59 8.03
C GLY A 57 17.96 -25.40 8.50
N LEU A 58 17.45 -24.17 8.38
CA LEU A 58 18.12 -22.95 8.86
C LEU A 58 18.03 -22.84 10.39
N GLY A 59 19.18 -22.86 11.06
CA GLY A 59 19.30 -22.45 12.46
C GLY A 59 19.31 -20.93 12.59
N ILE A 60 18.59 -20.39 13.58
CA ILE A 60 18.65 -18.97 13.91
C ILE A 60 20.02 -18.69 14.53
N THR A 61 20.86 -17.90 13.86
CA THR A 61 22.15 -17.47 14.39
C THR A 61 22.05 -16.05 14.94
N SER A 62 22.73 -15.79 16.06
CA SER A 62 22.81 -14.44 16.64
C SER A 62 23.43 -13.44 15.65
N GLY A 63 24.38 -13.88 14.83
CA GLY A 63 25.00 -13.07 13.77
C GLY A 63 24.00 -12.57 12.74
N ASN A 64 23.12 -13.45 12.23
CA ASN A 64 22.10 -13.05 11.24
C ASN A 64 21.07 -12.10 11.86
N VAL A 65 20.62 -12.39 13.08
CA VAL A 65 19.66 -11.52 13.79
C VAL A 65 20.25 -10.13 14.02
N LEU A 66 21.48 -10.04 14.55
CA LEU A 66 22.14 -8.76 14.81
C LEU A 66 22.43 -8.00 13.51
N GLY A 67 22.98 -8.68 12.49
CA GLY A 67 23.25 -8.07 11.20
C GLY A 67 22.00 -7.51 10.56
N TYR A 68 20.89 -8.26 10.59
CA TYR A 68 19.63 -7.79 10.03
C TYR A 68 19.04 -6.65 10.85
N THR A 69 19.13 -6.70 12.19
CA THR A 69 18.66 -5.63 13.07
C THR A 69 19.39 -4.32 12.80
N LEU A 70 20.71 -4.36 12.58
CA LEU A 70 21.50 -3.18 12.22
C LEU A 70 21.13 -2.65 10.84
N LEU A 71 21.03 -3.52 9.83
CA LEU A 71 20.63 -3.14 8.48
C LEU A 71 19.23 -2.50 8.48
N HIS A 72 18.28 -3.12 9.17
CA HIS A 72 16.92 -2.63 9.35
C HIS A 72 16.90 -1.26 10.04
N GLY A 73 17.66 -1.10 11.14
CA GLY A 73 17.80 0.17 11.83
C GLY A 73 18.33 1.28 10.93
N LEU A 74 19.40 1.02 10.16
CA LEU A 74 19.97 1.98 9.22
C LEU A 74 18.98 2.37 8.11
N ALA A 75 18.24 1.41 7.56
CA ALA A 75 17.21 1.67 6.56
C ALA A 75 16.10 2.58 7.12
N PHE A 76 15.64 2.31 8.34
CA PHE A 76 14.64 3.14 9.02
C PHE A 76 15.16 4.52 9.40
N LEU A 77 16.43 4.66 9.77
CA LEU A 77 17.07 5.97 9.98
C LEU A 77 17.05 6.81 8.70
N ALA A 78 17.48 6.22 7.58
CA ALA A 78 17.46 6.89 6.28
C ALA A 78 16.03 7.31 5.90
N PHE A 79 15.07 6.39 6.06
CA PHE A 79 13.67 6.67 5.79
C PHE A 79 13.09 7.77 6.69
N GLY A 80 13.37 7.72 7.99
CA GLY A 80 12.94 8.74 8.94
C GLY A 80 13.48 10.13 8.61
N ILE A 81 14.76 10.23 8.20
CA ILE A 81 15.36 11.48 7.73
C ILE A 81 14.67 11.99 6.46
N ALA A 82 14.37 11.11 5.51
CA ALA A 82 13.63 11.49 4.30
C ALA A 82 12.22 11.99 4.65
N ALA A 83 11.49 11.28 5.50
CA ALA A 83 10.15 11.64 5.95
C ALA A 83 10.12 12.98 6.69
N ALA A 84 11.07 13.21 7.61
CA ALA A 84 11.20 14.49 8.33
C ALA A 84 11.57 15.64 7.37
N SER A 85 12.42 15.38 6.38
CA SER A 85 12.77 16.37 5.36
C SER A 85 11.57 16.77 4.52
N VAL A 86 10.78 15.79 4.05
CA VAL A 86 9.52 16.06 3.35
C VAL A 86 8.55 16.82 4.23
N MET A 87 8.42 16.45 5.51
CA MET A 87 7.53 17.13 6.46
C MET A 87 7.90 18.61 6.61
N ALA A 88 9.20 18.91 6.76
CA ALA A 88 9.69 20.27 6.88
C ALA A 88 9.45 21.11 5.63
N VAL A 89 9.57 20.53 4.43
CA VAL A 89 9.24 21.24 3.17
C VAL A 89 7.72 21.39 3.02
N SER A 90 6.94 20.42 3.52
CA SER A 90 5.48 20.40 3.44
C SER A 90 4.79 21.51 4.25
N GLU A 91 5.50 22.12 5.21
CA GLU A 91 5.04 23.36 5.87
C GLU A 91 4.84 24.52 4.90
N ARG A 92 5.61 24.54 3.81
CA ARG A 92 5.51 25.56 2.75
C ARG A 92 4.74 25.05 1.54
N GLU A 93 4.91 23.77 1.23
CA GLU A 93 4.28 23.11 0.08
C GLU A 93 3.54 21.83 0.50
N PRO A 94 2.29 21.93 1.00
CA PRO A 94 1.53 20.77 1.49
C PRO A 94 1.34 19.64 0.46
N THR A 95 1.53 19.94 -0.82
CA THR A 95 1.45 18.99 -1.93
C THR A 95 2.57 17.94 -1.88
N LEU A 96 3.77 18.28 -1.40
CA LEU A 96 4.88 17.33 -1.30
C LEU A 96 4.62 16.21 -0.31
N PHE A 97 3.85 16.48 0.76
CA PHE A 97 3.40 15.45 1.69
C PHE A 97 2.51 14.42 0.98
N VAL A 98 1.59 14.88 0.14
CA VAL A 98 0.71 14.00 -0.65
C VAL A 98 1.53 13.16 -1.62
N ALA A 99 2.46 13.77 -2.36
CA ALA A 99 3.37 13.08 -3.26
C ALA A 99 4.19 11.99 -2.54
N PHE A 100 4.69 12.28 -1.34
CA PHE A 100 5.42 11.31 -0.52
C PHE A 100 4.54 10.16 -0.04
N VAL A 101 3.30 10.40 0.37
CA VAL A 101 2.35 9.33 0.75
C VAL A 101 2.06 8.41 -0.45
N ILE A 102 1.87 8.98 -1.64
CA ILE A 102 1.65 8.21 -2.87
C ILE A 102 2.91 7.39 -3.20
N LEU A 103 4.09 8.02 -3.18
CA LEU A 103 5.36 7.34 -3.44
C LEU A 103 5.59 6.20 -2.45
N PHE A 104 5.29 6.41 -1.16
CA PHE A 104 5.35 5.40 -0.13
C PHE A 104 4.40 4.23 -0.42
N ALA A 105 3.13 4.52 -0.75
CA ALA A 105 2.16 3.49 -1.12
C ALA A 105 2.60 2.68 -2.36
N CYS A 106 3.08 3.36 -3.40
CA CYS A 106 3.65 2.72 -4.58
C CYS A 106 4.88 1.87 -4.24
N PHE A 107 5.76 2.37 -3.37
CA PHE A 107 6.95 1.67 -2.92
C PHE A 107 6.59 0.40 -2.15
N GLU A 108 5.61 0.44 -1.23
CA GLU A 108 5.14 -0.75 -0.51
C GLU A 108 4.64 -1.80 -1.49
N VAL A 109 3.75 -1.44 -2.43
CA VAL A 109 3.24 -2.36 -3.46
C VAL A 109 4.36 -2.93 -4.31
N PHE A 110 5.28 -2.08 -4.79
CA PHE A 110 6.46 -2.50 -5.55
C PHE A 110 7.36 -3.46 -4.76
N PHE A 111 7.61 -3.16 -3.49
CA PHE A 111 8.43 -3.96 -2.61
C PHE A 111 7.80 -5.34 -2.38
N PHE A 112 6.49 -5.41 -2.15
CA PHE A 112 5.77 -6.69 -2.05
C PHE A 112 5.78 -7.47 -3.37
N ALA A 113 5.59 -6.82 -4.51
CA ALA A 113 5.67 -7.46 -5.82
C ALA A 113 7.07 -8.02 -6.09
N LEU A 114 8.12 -7.26 -5.76
CA LEU A 114 9.51 -7.67 -5.89
C LEU A 114 9.86 -8.83 -4.95
N LEU A 115 9.41 -8.77 -3.68
CA LEU A 115 9.59 -9.86 -2.72
C LEU A 115 8.85 -11.14 -3.17
N GLY A 116 7.65 -11.01 -3.71
CA GLY A 116 6.90 -12.13 -4.27
C GLY A 116 7.62 -12.74 -5.47
N ALA A 117 8.11 -11.91 -6.39
CA ALA A 117 8.82 -12.36 -7.59
C ALA A 117 10.17 -13.04 -7.26
N LEU A 118 10.94 -12.48 -6.32
CA LEU A 118 12.28 -12.98 -5.98
C LEU A 118 12.29 -14.05 -4.89
N GLY A 119 11.20 -14.21 -4.13
CA GLY A 119 11.23 -14.82 -2.79
C GLY A 119 10.16 -15.87 -2.50
N HIS A 120 9.74 -16.66 -3.49
CA HIS A 120 8.68 -17.69 -3.39
C HIS A 120 8.74 -18.58 -2.13
N SER A 121 9.93 -18.80 -1.55
CA SER A 121 10.15 -19.73 -0.43
C SER A 121 10.33 -19.08 0.95
N ILE A 122 10.87 -17.85 1.04
CA ILE A 122 11.06 -17.14 2.33
C ILE A 122 9.83 -16.30 2.70
N VAL A 123 9.16 -15.72 1.70
CA VAL A 123 7.90 -14.97 1.90
C VAL A 123 6.74 -15.92 2.25
N GLY A 124 6.78 -17.17 1.79
CA GLY A 124 5.84 -18.20 2.25
C GLY A 124 5.96 -18.48 3.76
N ALA A 125 7.17 -18.40 4.32
CA ALA A 125 7.41 -18.56 5.77
C ALA A 125 7.08 -17.29 6.57
N LEU A 126 7.22 -16.11 5.96
CA LEU A 126 6.87 -14.82 6.54
C LEU A 126 5.53 -14.33 5.98
N ILE A 127 4.43 -14.70 6.65
CA ILE A 127 3.08 -14.38 6.15
C ILE A 127 2.98 -12.88 5.80
N TRP A 128 2.76 -12.59 4.51
CA TRP A 128 2.83 -11.25 3.91
C TRP A 128 2.04 -10.18 4.68
N TRP A 129 0.88 -10.55 5.23
CA TRP A 129 0.03 -9.62 5.98
C TRP A 129 0.73 -9.11 7.25
N ALA A 130 1.63 -9.89 7.84
CA ALA A 130 2.36 -9.46 9.03
C ALA A 130 3.42 -8.41 8.69
N ILE A 131 4.06 -8.52 7.52
CA ILE A 131 4.95 -7.46 7.02
C ILE A 131 4.15 -6.18 6.80
N LEU A 132 2.99 -6.30 6.15
CA LEU A 132 2.11 -5.16 5.89
C LEU A 132 1.66 -4.48 7.19
N VAL A 133 1.17 -5.25 8.18
CA VAL A 133 0.76 -4.71 9.48
C VAL A 133 1.93 -4.03 10.20
N GLY A 134 3.11 -4.65 10.21
CA GLY A 134 4.30 -4.07 10.82
C GLY A 134 4.67 -2.71 10.20
N ASN A 135 4.68 -2.61 8.87
CA ASN A 135 4.97 -1.38 8.16
C ASN A 135 3.90 -0.30 8.41
N LEU A 136 2.61 -0.67 8.42
CA LEU A 136 1.53 0.27 8.71
C LEU A 136 1.60 0.82 10.13
N LEU A 137 1.89 -0.03 11.12
CA LEU A 137 2.09 0.39 12.50
C LEU A 137 3.28 1.35 12.64
N ALA A 138 4.40 1.03 11.97
CA ALA A 138 5.59 1.87 11.97
C ALA A 138 5.31 3.23 11.34
N SER A 139 4.70 3.26 10.16
CA SER A 139 4.30 4.49 9.47
C SER A 139 3.36 5.34 10.32
N ALA A 140 2.35 4.73 10.96
CA ALA A 140 1.44 5.44 11.86
C ALA A 140 2.16 6.04 13.08
N ALA A 141 3.07 5.30 13.70
CA ALA A 141 3.85 5.78 14.85
C ALA A 141 4.82 6.91 14.48
N MET A 142 5.53 6.76 13.36
CA MET A 142 6.42 7.78 12.82
C MET A 142 5.67 9.06 12.47
N LEU A 143 4.54 8.93 11.77
CA LEU A 143 3.70 10.06 11.38
C LEU A 143 3.11 10.75 12.62
N GLY A 144 2.64 9.98 13.59
CA GLY A 144 2.15 10.50 14.87
C GLY A 144 3.22 11.31 15.61
N TYR A 145 4.48 10.84 15.62
CA TYR A 145 5.60 11.60 16.18
C TYR A 145 5.85 12.90 15.41
N LEU A 146 5.97 12.85 14.08
CA LEU A 146 6.22 14.03 13.24
C LEU A 146 5.09 15.06 13.38
N PHE A 147 3.82 14.64 13.41
CA PHE A 147 2.69 15.53 13.63
C PHE A 147 2.68 16.19 15.01
N ARG A 148 3.17 15.50 16.06
CA ARG A 148 3.34 16.13 17.39
C ARG A 148 4.47 17.15 17.40
N SER A 149 5.51 16.94 16.59
CA SER A 149 6.63 17.88 16.42
C SER A 149 6.20 19.11 15.61
N HIS A 150 5.34 18.94 14.60
CA HIS A 150 4.82 20.01 13.74
C HIS A 150 3.35 20.34 14.00
N ARG A 151 3.02 20.90 15.17
CA ARG A 151 1.62 21.08 15.65
C ARG A 151 0.67 21.89 14.76
N GLY A 152 1.18 22.69 13.82
CA GLY A 152 0.38 23.45 12.86
C GLY A 152 -0.06 22.63 11.63
N LEU A 153 0.71 21.60 11.25
CA LEU A 153 0.45 20.78 10.06
C LEU A 153 -0.80 19.90 10.16
N PRO A 154 -1.13 19.27 11.30
CA PRO A 154 -2.36 18.49 11.40
C PRO A 154 -3.61 19.34 11.17
N GLY A 155 -3.64 20.61 11.59
CA GLY A 155 -4.79 21.48 11.36
C GLY A 155 -4.99 21.85 9.89
N THR A 156 -3.88 22.14 9.19
CA THR A 156 -3.89 22.52 7.77
C THR A 156 -4.05 21.33 6.82
N LEU A 157 -3.57 20.16 7.23
CA LEU A 157 -3.79 18.89 6.55
C LEU A 157 -5.16 18.33 6.96
N VAL A 158 -5.33 17.80 8.16
CA VAL A 158 -6.50 16.99 8.60
C VAL A 158 -7.86 17.71 8.47
N GLY A 159 -7.92 19.03 8.64
CA GLY A 159 -9.16 19.79 8.51
C GLY A 159 -9.82 19.67 7.12
N SER A 160 -9.02 19.58 6.06
CA SER A 160 -9.53 19.32 4.70
C SER A 160 -9.66 17.82 4.38
N TRP A 161 -9.14 16.93 5.23
CA TRP A 161 -9.08 15.48 4.93
C TRP A 161 -10.37 14.74 5.24
N GLY A 162 -11.22 15.22 6.16
CA GLY A 162 -12.50 14.55 6.42
C GLY A 162 -13.37 14.41 5.17
N GLY A 163 -13.42 15.47 4.35
CA GLY A 163 -14.10 15.44 3.04
C GLY A 163 -13.40 14.52 2.04
N VAL A 164 -12.08 14.65 1.90
CA VAL A 164 -11.27 13.86 0.96
C VAL A 164 -11.29 12.37 1.29
N LEU A 165 -11.18 12.00 2.56
CA LEU A 165 -11.27 10.61 3.04
C LEU A 165 -12.66 10.04 2.77
N ARG A 166 -13.73 10.79 3.06
CA ARG A 166 -15.09 10.36 2.74
C ARG A 166 -15.27 10.15 1.25
N GLU A 167 -14.77 11.09 0.43
CA GLU A 167 -14.82 10.98 -1.02
C GLU A 167 -14.05 9.77 -1.53
N GLY A 168 -12.88 9.50 -0.95
CA GLY A 168 -12.08 8.33 -1.27
C GLY A 168 -12.71 7.01 -0.86
N VAL A 169 -13.29 6.93 0.35
CA VAL A 169 -14.05 5.76 0.80
C VAL A 169 -15.23 5.49 -0.14
N VAL A 170 -16.00 6.52 -0.51
CA VAL A 170 -17.13 6.38 -1.44
C VAL A 170 -16.66 5.93 -2.82
N ALA A 171 -15.62 6.56 -3.36
CA ALA A 171 -15.04 6.17 -4.65
C ALA A 171 -14.55 4.71 -4.61
N GLY A 172 -13.84 4.32 -3.56
CA GLY A 172 -13.39 2.95 -3.36
C GLY A 172 -14.55 1.95 -3.31
N LEU A 173 -15.59 2.23 -2.53
CA LEU A 173 -16.78 1.37 -2.47
C LEU A 173 -17.51 1.28 -3.82
N VAL A 174 -17.54 2.36 -4.61
CA VAL A 174 -18.06 2.34 -5.99
C VAL A 174 -17.24 1.37 -6.84
N GLY A 175 -15.91 1.49 -6.83
CA GLY A 175 -15.02 0.58 -7.57
C GLY A 175 -15.19 -0.87 -7.12
N ALA A 176 -15.20 -1.12 -5.81
CA ALA A 176 -15.38 -2.45 -5.22
C ALA A 176 -16.70 -3.10 -5.69
N THR A 177 -17.78 -2.31 -5.69
CA THR A 177 -19.11 -2.75 -6.11
C THR A 177 -19.14 -3.07 -7.61
N VAL A 178 -18.52 -2.24 -8.45
CA VAL A 178 -18.44 -2.50 -9.90
C VAL A 178 -17.72 -3.81 -10.19
N VAL A 179 -16.57 -4.06 -9.55
CA VAL A 179 -15.85 -5.34 -9.69
C VAL A 179 -16.69 -6.52 -9.17
N ALA A 180 -17.31 -6.37 -8.00
CA ALA A 180 -18.12 -7.42 -7.40
C ALA A 180 -19.32 -7.79 -8.29
N VAL A 181 -20.01 -6.80 -8.86
CA VAL A 181 -21.13 -7.01 -9.79
C VAL A 181 -20.65 -7.64 -11.09
N TRP A 182 -19.53 -7.18 -11.65
CA TRP A 182 -18.94 -7.76 -12.85
C TRP A 182 -18.66 -9.26 -12.69
N PHE A 183 -17.95 -9.64 -11.62
CA PHE A 183 -17.66 -11.05 -11.36
C PHE A 183 -18.89 -11.86 -10.97
N LEU A 184 -19.86 -11.27 -10.25
CA LEU A 184 -21.13 -11.93 -9.99
C LEU A 184 -21.88 -12.29 -11.28
N VAL A 185 -21.88 -11.39 -12.27
CA VAL A 185 -22.49 -11.64 -13.58
C VAL A 185 -21.76 -12.76 -14.31
N ILE A 186 -20.42 -12.71 -14.37
CA ILE A 186 -19.61 -13.75 -15.02
C ILE A 186 -19.83 -15.12 -14.36
N ASP A 187 -19.75 -15.17 -13.03
CA ASP A 187 -19.95 -16.35 -12.20
C ASP A 187 -21.35 -16.95 -12.41
N ALA A 188 -22.39 -16.10 -12.44
CA ALA A 188 -23.77 -16.53 -12.68
C ALA A 188 -23.97 -17.08 -14.10
N VAL A 189 -23.36 -16.46 -15.12
CA VAL A 189 -23.39 -16.96 -16.50
C VAL A 189 -22.68 -18.32 -16.63
N GLN A 190 -21.65 -18.56 -15.82
CA GLN A 190 -20.95 -19.84 -15.73
C GLN A 190 -21.69 -20.89 -14.88
N GLY A 191 -22.82 -20.53 -14.25
CA GLY A 191 -23.65 -21.44 -13.46
C GLY A 191 -23.24 -21.59 -11.99
N GLU A 192 -22.23 -20.87 -11.53
CA GLU A 192 -21.77 -20.90 -10.13
C GLU A 192 -21.65 -19.48 -9.55
N PRO A 193 -22.76 -18.86 -9.10
CA PRO A 193 -22.69 -17.54 -8.46
C PRO A 193 -21.69 -17.52 -7.29
N LEU A 194 -20.90 -16.44 -7.19
CA LEU A 194 -19.87 -16.24 -6.17
C LEU A 194 -18.67 -17.22 -6.24
N ARG A 195 -18.49 -17.92 -7.37
CA ARG A 195 -17.30 -18.75 -7.62
C ARG A 195 -16.00 -17.96 -7.44
N THR A 196 -15.91 -16.77 -8.02
CA THR A 196 -14.70 -15.94 -7.98
C THR A 196 -14.30 -15.54 -6.55
N PRO A 197 -15.15 -14.88 -5.74
CA PRO A 197 -14.78 -14.54 -4.37
C PRO A 197 -14.54 -15.77 -3.48
N ARG A 198 -15.21 -16.90 -3.76
CA ARG A 198 -14.95 -18.18 -3.06
C ARG A 198 -13.55 -18.71 -3.38
N LEU A 199 -13.16 -18.77 -4.64
CA LEU A 199 -11.83 -19.24 -5.08
C LEU A 199 -10.72 -18.35 -4.53
N LEU A 200 -10.89 -17.04 -4.62
CA LEU A 200 -9.90 -16.08 -4.14
C LEU A 200 -9.83 -16.07 -2.61
N GLY A 201 -10.95 -16.18 -1.90
CA GLY A 201 -10.96 -16.33 -0.44
C GLY A 201 -10.30 -17.63 0.02
N ALA A 202 -10.54 -18.74 -0.68
CA ALA A 202 -9.91 -20.01 -0.37
C ALA A 202 -8.39 -19.98 -0.64
N GLY A 203 -7.97 -19.48 -1.79
CA GLY A 203 -6.56 -19.51 -2.19
C GLY A 203 -5.70 -18.41 -1.58
N ILE A 204 -6.22 -17.18 -1.44
CA ILE A 204 -5.45 -16.05 -0.89
C ILE A 204 -5.53 -16.00 0.64
N LEU A 205 -6.72 -16.27 1.21
CA LEU A 205 -6.96 -16.14 2.65
C LEU A 205 -6.99 -17.49 3.38
N GLY A 206 -6.75 -18.60 2.68
CA GLY A 206 -6.65 -19.94 3.26
C GLY A 206 -7.95 -20.46 3.86
N GLN A 207 -9.10 -19.93 3.43
CA GLN A 207 -10.41 -20.31 3.98
C GLN A 207 -10.90 -21.63 3.39
N GLY A 208 -11.16 -22.62 4.25
CA GLY A 208 -11.68 -23.92 3.83
C GLY A 208 -13.20 -23.96 3.65
N GLU A 209 -13.94 -23.07 4.33
CA GLU A 209 -15.40 -23.01 4.26
C GLU A 209 -15.83 -21.96 3.24
N ALA A 210 -16.84 -22.28 2.42
CA ALA A 210 -17.21 -21.48 1.26
C ALA A 210 -17.75 -20.10 1.63
N LEU A 211 -18.62 -20.00 2.64
CA LEU A 211 -19.18 -18.74 3.11
C LEU A 211 -18.08 -17.87 3.75
N ALA A 212 -17.22 -18.44 4.58
CA ALA A 212 -16.09 -17.77 5.20
C ALA A 212 -15.11 -17.24 4.14
N ALA A 213 -14.84 -18.01 3.09
CA ALA A 213 -14.03 -17.58 1.94
C ALA A 213 -14.64 -16.34 1.26
N VAL A 214 -15.93 -16.40 0.91
CA VAL A 214 -16.63 -15.28 0.26
C VAL A 214 -16.65 -14.04 1.16
N LEU A 215 -17.00 -14.19 2.44
CA LEU A 215 -17.13 -13.06 3.37
C LEU A 215 -15.78 -12.40 3.64
N SER A 216 -14.76 -13.19 3.97
CA SER A 216 -13.42 -12.66 4.23
C SER A 216 -12.80 -12.01 3.00
N TYR A 217 -12.97 -12.60 1.82
CA TYR A 217 -12.52 -11.99 0.57
C TYR A 217 -13.28 -10.70 0.27
N THR A 218 -14.60 -10.66 0.47
CA THR A 218 -15.40 -9.45 0.25
C THR A 218 -14.93 -8.30 1.14
N VAL A 219 -14.60 -8.57 2.41
CA VAL A 219 -14.03 -7.56 3.32
C VAL A 219 -12.64 -7.12 2.85
N ALA A 220 -11.76 -8.06 2.52
CA ALA A 220 -10.41 -7.74 2.05
C ALA A 220 -10.44 -6.90 0.75
N HIS A 221 -11.28 -7.29 -0.20
CA HIS A 221 -11.53 -6.59 -1.46
C HIS A 221 -12.06 -5.18 -1.22
N GLY A 222 -13.09 -5.03 -0.37
CA GLY A 222 -13.63 -3.72 -0.01
C GLY A 222 -12.60 -2.80 0.62
N LEU A 223 -11.78 -3.30 1.56
CA LEU A 223 -10.72 -2.54 2.20
C LEU A 223 -9.62 -2.12 1.20
N ALA A 224 -9.23 -3.01 0.29
CA ALA A 224 -8.25 -2.71 -0.75
C ALA A 224 -8.74 -1.57 -1.66
N PHE A 225 -9.99 -1.64 -2.12
CA PHE A 225 -10.59 -0.60 -2.95
C PHE A 225 -10.80 0.72 -2.20
N VAL A 226 -11.16 0.68 -0.91
CA VAL A 226 -11.21 1.88 -0.07
C VAL A 226 -9.84 2.54 0.02
N ALA A 227 -8.76 1.78 0.19
CA ALA A 227 -7.41 2.32 0.20
C ALA A 227 -7.06 2.99 -1.14
N VAL A 228 -7.34 2.34 -2.26
CA VAL A 228 -7.13 2.92 -3.61
C VAL A 228 -7.97 4.18 -3.80
N GLY A 229 -9.24 4.17 -3.39
CA GLY A 229 -10.13 5.33 -3.47
C GLY A 229 -9.64 6.52 -2.64
N VAL A 230 -9.13 6.27 -1.43
CA VAL A 230 -8.50 7.29 -0.57
C VAL A 230 -7.27 7.90 -1.24
N VAL A 231 -6.38 7.08 -1.81
CA VAL A 231 -5.22 7.58 -2.55
C VAL A 231 -5.65 8.42 -3.76
N GLY A 232 -6.65 7.96 -4.52
CA GLY A 232 -7.23 8.72 -5.64
C GLY A 232 -7.82 10.06 -5.22
N ALA A 233 -8.56 10.10 -4.10
CA ALA A 233 -9.12 11.35 -3.58
C ALA A 233 -8.02 12.32 -3.12
N LEU A 234 -6.96 11.83 -2.48
CA LEU A 234 -5.81 12.64 -2.07
C LEU A 234 -5.09 13.25 -3.29
N LEU A 235 -4.91 12.45 -4.35
CA LEU A 235 -4.34 12.90 -5.63
C LEU A 235 -5.19 14.01 -6.27
N ILE A 236 -6.51 13.86 -6.27
CA ILE A 236 -7.43 14.82 -6.86
C ILE A 236 -7.50 16.11 -6.04
N ALA A 237 -7.52 16.01 -4.72
CA ALA A 237 -7.40 17.18 -3.85
C ALA A 237 -6.05 17.90 -4.04
N GLY A 238 -4.97 17.16 -4.33
CA GLY A 238 -3.69 17.72 -4.75
C GLY A 238 -3.76 18.42 -6.10
N ALA A 239 -4.44 17.81 -7.07
CA ALA A 239 -4.62 18.33 -8.43
C ALA A 239 -5.39 19.65 -8.50
N GLU A 240 -6.34 19.87 -7.59
CA GLU A 240 -7.03 21.17 -7.48
C GLU A 240 -6.08 22.32 -7.11
N ARG A 241 -4.98 22.01 -6.40
CA ARG A 241 -3.98 23.00 -5.97
C ARG A 241 -2.82 23.13 -6.95
N GLN A 242 -2.41 22.03 -7.56
CA GLN A 242 -1.30 21.97 -8.51
C GLN A 242 -1.64 21.01 -9.66
N PRO A 243 -1.77 21.50 -10.92
CA PRO A 243 -2.16 20.68 -12.07
C PRO A 243 -1.28 19.44 -12.30
N LEU A 244 -0.01 19.48 -11.89
CA LEU A 244 0.92 18.36 -12.01
C LEU A 244 0.47 17.08 -11.30
N PHE A 245 -0.39 17.17 -10.27
CA PHE A 245 -0.92 15.98 -9.58
C PHE A 245 -1.91 15.18 -10.43
N VAL A 246 -2.44 15.75 -11.53
CA VAL A 246 -3.20 14.97 -12.51
C VAL A 246 -2.31 13.93 -13.18
N PHE A 247 -1.06 14.27 -13.50
CA PHE A 247 -0.09 13.29 -13.98
C PHE A 247 0.26 12.26 -12.91
N ALA A 248 0.37 12.67 -11.64
CA ALA A 248 0.56 11.73 -10.53
C ALA A 248 -0.62 10.76 -10.40
N LEU A 249 -1.86 11.18 -10.69
CA LEU A 249 -3.04 10.33 -10.72
C LEU A 249 -2.96 9.29 -11.85
N VAL A 250 -2.60 9.73 -13.07
CA VAL A 250 -2.43 8.85 -14.22
C VAL A 250 -1.28 7.87 -13.99
N ILE A 251 -0.14 8.34 -13.47
CA ILE A 251 1.01 7.51 -13.13
C ILE A 251 0.65 6.51 -12.03
N PHE A 252 0.00 6.95 -10.95
CA PHE A 252 -0.43 6.06 -9.86
C PHE A 252 -1.34 4.97 -10.38
N PHE A 253 -2.36 5.32 -11.16
CA PHE A 253 -3.31 4.37 -11.72
C PHE A 253 -2.61 3.40 -12.70
N THR A 254 -1.80 3.93 -13.61
CA THR A 254 -1.07 3.12 -14.60
C THR A 254 -0.07 2.18 -13.93
N ALA A 255 0.70 2.69 -12.97
CA ALA A 255 1.62 1.89 -12.18
C ALA A 255 0.84 0.82 -11.40
N PHE A 256 -0.22 1.19 -10.68
CA PHE A 256 -1.06 0.24 -9.96
C PHE A 256 -1.58 -0.88 -10.86
N GLU A 257 -2.18 -0.56 -12.01
CA GLU A 257 -2.68 -1.57 -12.95
C GLU A 257 -1.57 -2.47 -13.49
N VAL A 258 -0.46 -1.89 -13.96
CA VAL A 258 0.66 -2.66 -14.52
C VAL A 258 1.32 -3.55 -13.45
N PHE A 259 1.52 -3.03 -12.24
CA PHE A 259 2.11 -3.78 -11.14
C PHE A 259 1.16 -4.82 -10.55
N PHE A 260 -0.13 -4.48 -10.38
CA PHE A 260 -1.13 -5.42 -9.88
C PHE A 260 -1.32 -6.57 -10.88
N PHE A 261 -1.53 -6.25 -12.15
CA PHE A 261 -1.67 -7.25 -13.20
C PHE A 261 -0.38 -8.09 -13.35
N GLY A 262 0.79 -7.44 -13.35
CA GLY A 262 2.08 -8.12 -13.36
C GLY A 262 2.27 -9.05 -12.16
N ALA A 263 1.90 -8.61 -10.96
CA ALA A 263 1.97 -9.40 -9.73
C ALA A 263 1.00 -10.60 -9.78
N VAL A 264 -0.23 -10.43 -10.28
CA VAL A 264 -1.18 -11.52 -10.46
C VAL A 264 -0.65 -12.54 -11.49
N VAL A 265 -0.09 -12.08 -12.60
CA VAL A 265 0.51 -12.95 -13.62
C VAL A 265 1.67 -13.78 -13.06
N ILE A 266 2.52 -13.18 -12.23
CA ILE A 266 3.72 -13.82 -11.69
C ILE A 266 3.38 -14.71 -10.48
N ALA A 267 2.68 -14.17 -9.50
CA ALA A 267 2.48 -14.80 -8.19
C ALA A 267 1.17 -15.61 -8.09
N ALA A 268 0.20 -15.32 -8.95
CA ALA A 268 -1.13 -15.92 -8.92
C ALA A 268 -1.50 -16.52 -10.28
N LYS A 269 -0.53 -17.14 -10.98
CA LYS A 269 -0.80 -17.84 -12.24
C LYS A 269 -1.94 -18.85 -12.10
N TRP A 270 -2.04 -19.53 -10.95
CA TRP A 270 -3.14 -20.43 -10.63
C TRP A 270 -4.52 -19.75 -10.66
N VAL A 271 -4.59 -18.46 -10.31
CA VAL A 271 -5.82 -17.65 -10.43
C VAL A 271 -6.13 -17.40 -11.89
N LEU A 272 -5.13 -17.17 -12.74
CA LEU A 272 -5.33 -16.96 -14.18
C LEU A 272 -5.69 -18.24 -14.94
N ASP A 273 -5.32 -19.40 -14.41
CA ASP A 273 -5.75 -20.70 -14.93
C ASP A 273 -7.25 -20.95 -14.65
N GLU A 274 -7.78 -20.40 -13.56
CA GLU A 274 -9.19 -20.52 -13.15
C GLU A 274 -10.08 -19.35 -13.61
N ILE A 275 -9.51 -18.14 -13.70
CA ILE A 275 -10.18 -16.88 -14.05
C ILE A 275 -9.47 -16.27 -15.24
N ALA A 276 -10.18 -16.13 -16.36
CA ALA A 276 -9.58 -15.58 -17.57
C ALA A 276 -9.04 -14.14 -17.33
N GLY A 277 -7.74 -13.91 -17.50
CA GLY A 277 -7.11 -12.62 -17.17
C GLY A 277 -7.72 -11.39 -17.83
N TRP A 278 -8.39 -11.54 -18.98
CA TRP A 278 -9.11 -10.45 -19.64
C TRP A 278 -10.34 -9.96 -18.83
N THR A 279 -11.00 -10.84 -18.07
CA THR A 279 -12.15 -10.45 -17.24
C THR A 279 -11.71 -9.61 -16.05
N VAL A 280 -10.55 -9.94 -15.47
CA VAL A 280 -9.91 -9.15 -14.41
C VAL A 280 -9.53 -7.76 -14.92
N PHE A 281 -8.88 -7.70 -16.08
CA PHE A 281 -8.51 -6.43 -16.71
C PHE A 281 -9.73 -5.55 -16.99
N LEU A 282 -10.80 -6.12 -17.55
CA LEU A 282 -12.02 -5.36 -17.84
C LEU A 282 -12.74 -4.91 -16.56
N ALA A 283 -12.77 -5.74 -15.51
CA ALA A 283 -13.32 -5.35 -14.21
C ALA A 283 -12.62 -4.12 -13.64
N ASN A 284 -11.27 -4.13 -13.68
CA ASN A 284 -10.46 -3.01 -13.22
C ASN A 284 -10.71 -1.74 -14.04
N LEU A 285 -10.79 -1.85 -15.37
CA LEU A 285 -11.08 -0.72 -16.25
C LEU A 285 -12.46 -0.11 -15.95
N LEU A 286 -13.48 -0.95 -15.75
CA LEU A 286 -14.83 -0.50 -15.39
C LEU A 286 -14.85 0.19 -14.03
N ALA A 287 -14.16 -0.38 -13.04
CA ALA A 287 -14.06 0.19 -11.70
C ALA A 287 -13.35 1.56 -11.74
N ALA A 288 -12.25 1.66 -12.47
CA ALA A 288 -11.50 2.89 -12.67
C ALA A 288 -12.36 3.98 -13.34
N ALA A 289 -13.07 3.62 -14.42
CA ALA A 289 -13.98 4.54 -15.10
C ALA A 289 -15.10 5.03 -14.18
N ALA A 290 -15.66 4.15 -13.35
CA ALA A 290 -16.70 4.50 -12.38
C ALA A 290 -16.16 5.44 -11.28
N MET A 291 -14.98 5.15 -10.74
CA MET A 291 -14.31 5.98 -9.74
C MET A 291 -13.96 7.36 -10.31
N LEU A 292 -13.36 7.41 -11.50
CA LEU A 292 -13.02 8.66 -12.19
C LEU A 292 -14.29 9.47 -12.51
N GLY A 293 -15.35 8.81 -12.98
CA GLY A 293 -16.64 9.44 -13.22
C GLY A 293 -17.30 9.97 -11.94
N TYR A 294 -17.11 9.32 -10.79
CA TYR A 294 -17.53 9.84 -9.49
C TYR A 294 -16.75 11.13 -9.15
N PHE A 295 -15.42 11.09 -9.28
CA PHE A 295 -14.58 12.25 -8.99
C PHE A 295 -14.85 13.43 -9.92
N PHE A 296 -14.98 13.23 -11.23
CA PHE A 296 -15.30 14.32 -12.17
C PHE A 296 -16.66 14.96 -11.92
N ARG A 297 -17.65 14.19 -11.46
CA ARG A 297 -18.95 14.76 -11.05
C ARG A 297 -18.82 15.65 -9.81
N ARG A 298 -17.88 15.32 -8.92
CA ARG A 298 -17.62 16.06 -7.68
C ARG A 298 -16.75 17.30 -7.90
N HIS A 299 -15.74 17.18 -8.77
CA HIS A 299 -14.73 18.21 -9.06
C HIS A 299 -14.92 18.82 -10.46
N ARG A 300 -16.11 19.37 -10.74
CA ARG A 300 -16.46 19.93 -12.08
C ARG A 300 -15.56 21.08 -12.53
N ALA A 301 -14.95 21.81 -11.60
CA ALA A 301 -14.01 22.89 -11.94
C ALA A 301 -12.69 22.34 -12.48
N LEU A 302 -12.16 21.27 -11.88
CA LEU A 302 -10.97 20.57 -12.37
C LEU A 302 -11.24 19.92 -13.73
N ALA A 303 -12.41 19.28 -13.88
CA ALA A 303 -12.81 18.66 -15.15
C ALA A 303 -12.84 19.69 -16.30
N ARG A 304 -13.44 20.87 -16.08
CA ARG A 304 -13.47 21.94 -17.09
C ARG A 304 -12.07 22.42 -17.47
N ARG A 305 -11.20 22.69 -16.49
CA ARG A 305 -9.82 23.14 -16.76
C ARG A 305 -9.02 22.12 -17.58
N LEU A 306 -9.19 20.83 -17.31
CA LEU A 306 -8.54 19.77 -18.07
C LEU A 306 -9.07 19.67 -19.51
N THR A 307 -10.38 19.85 -19.70
CA THR A 307 -10.97 19.88 -21.05
C THR A 307 -10.56 21.13 -21.82
N GLU A 308 -10.51 22.30 -21.17
CA GLU A 308 -10.10 23.57 -21.79
C GLU A 308 -8.62 23.55 -22.19
N ALA A 309 -7.73 23.05 -21.32
CA ALA A 309 -6.30 22.90 -21.63
C ALA A 309 -6.04 21.96 -22.82
N TRP A 310 -6.89 20.95 -23.03
CA TRP A 310 -6.81 20.06 -24.19
C TRP A 310 -7.29 20.72 -25.49
N ILE A 311 -8.17 21.72 -25.42
CA ILE A 311 -8.71 22.43 -26.58
C ILE A 311 -7.77 23.56 -27.05
N GLU A 312 -6.96 24.13 -26.15
CA GLU A 312 -5.98 25.17 -26.50
C GLU A 312 -4.68 24.63 -27.13
N GLU A 313 -4.43 23.31 -27.07
CA GLU A 313 -3.28 22.65 -27.70
C GLU A 313 -3.57 22.10 -29.12
N ASP A 314 -4.81 22.19 -29.61
CA ASP A 314 -5.23 21.89 -31.00
C ASP A 314 -5.37 23.16 -31.86
#